data_AF-A0A7S2A676-F1
#
_entry.id   AF-A0A7S2A676-F1
#
_cell.length_a   1.000
_cell.length_b   1.000
_cell.length_c   1.000
_cell.angle_alpha   90.00
_cell.angle_beta   90.00
_cell.angle_gamma   90.00
#
_symmetry.space_group_name_H-M   'P 1'
#
loop_
_entity.id
_entity.type
_entity.pdbx_description
1 polymer ?
#
loop_
_entity_poly.entity_id
_entity_poly.type
_entity_poly.pdbx_seq_one_letter_code
_entity_poly.pdbx_strand_id
1 'polypeptide(L)'
;MMEPDSRPKKSGWLDKTLEEMSEKAPFAIMRSKYKGHSWDSFKDIVPLALLEHINGNAAYNLTHPMMQAILDELDSEQDSYFNAIPYDYRISQMITEGSTGIKSDFPFPKMKDENGITPILPIQLPDKMDKFKEWWNKWGSEDPVKESGVIANFAATNYLPEHLGDEPIIHGKGSYQPWDPALHEITLVVSDWNEGFSDNLLQNLDQSDHPFSEVVVMHSLNRKSNMHATREEMGVLQKLSGWLFAPSSPTRVPLRHVRRDFPDFMDLCEADVKTEWFMHTNAYHHVSPDVDLMFTHDKIPRPVIPFTPANTSHCTDYDACVEAVRLAKKIYPQLDKVILDTDMVYHTPSRDSFCDAWKEENGELGEALAQAEGGLASYLDHSTPQGPIATGYVAYLLKIGMADNLYEFTNRLHYGSKDPFVHVHIDAERERYGMLMAERRMESPRRRLESSTCAVAGELSLDCGASGIGVFQSCCSDLELICGKDGACVNVGTLHLDDGKTQGHRKTQEGYGVHRKRGLRLSEPGLLIAT
;
A
#
# COMPACT_ATOMS: atom_id res chain seq x y z
N MET A 1 -31.00 10.16 8.92
CA MET A 1 -30.17 9.47 9.93
C MET A 1 -28.74 9.76 9.55
N MET A 2 -27.85 10.10 10.49
CA MET A 2 -26.43 10.29 10.17
C MET A 2 -25.72 8.93 10.27
N GLU A 3 -24.73 8.70 9.42
CA GLU A 3 -23.85 7.54 9.52
C GLU A 3 -23.06 7.57 10.84
N PRO A 4 -22.62 6.42 11.38
CA PRO A 4 -21.92 6.36 12.68
C PRO A 4 -20.61 7.16 12.75
N ASP A 5 -20.00 7.44 11.62
CA ASP A 5 -18.78 8.23 11.44
C ASP A 5 -19.05 9.69 11.03
N SER A 6 -20.31 10.12 11.12
CA SER A 6 -20.70 11.53 11.03
C SER A 6 -20.99 12.14 12.39
N ARG A 7 -20.40 13.30 12.65
CA ARG A 7 -20.57 14.03 13.91
C ARG A 7 -20.77 15.53 13.71
N PRO A 8 -21.66 16.16 14.51
CA PRO A 8 -21.80 17.61 14.52
C PRO A 8 -20.61 18.26 15.22
N LYS A 9 -19.99 19.24 14.55
CA LYS A 9 -18.89 20.09 15.04
C LYS A 9 -19.42 21.35 15.73
N LYS A 10 -20.52 21.93 15.23
CA LYS A 10 -21.07 23.22 15.68
C LYS A 10 -22.52 23.04 16.16
N SER A 11 -22.94 23.84 17.15
CA SER A 11 -24.35 23.96 17.52
C SER A 11 -25.19 24.53 16.36
N GLY A 12 -26.47 24.14 16.27
CA GLY A 12 -27.35 24.59 15.18
C GLY A 12 -27.00 23.96 13.82
N TRP A 13 -26.24 22.87 13.79
CA TRP A 13 -25.89 22.16 12.56
C TRP A 13 -27.13 21.74 11.77
N LEU A 14 -28.18 21.27 12.46
CA LEU A 14 -29.42 20.83 11.83
C LEU A 14 -30.17 22.00 11.19
N ASP A 15 -30.22 23.15 11.86
CA ASP A 15 -30.86 24.36 11.32
C ASP A 15 -30.16 24.80 10.03
N LYS A 16 -28.82 24.80 10.03
CA LYS A 16 -28.01 25.09 8.83
C LYS A 16 -28.25 24.10 7.69
N THR A 17 -28.38 22.81 8.00
CA THR A 17 -28.71 21.79 6.99
C THR A 17 -30.10 22.05 6.40
N LEU A 18 -31.09 22.35 7.23
CA LEU A 18 -32.47 22.63 6.78
C LEU A 18 -32.56 23.93 5.98
N GLU A 19 -31.83 24.97 6.39
CA GLU A 19 -31.70 26.23 5.66
C GLU A 19 -31.08 25.98 4.27
N GLU A 20 -29.95 25.28 4.20
CA GLU A 20 -29.33 24.94 2.91
C GLU A 20 -30.26 24.11 2.01
N MET A 21 -30.97 23.12 2.57
CA MET A 21 -31.97 22.34 1.83
C MET A 21 -33.07 23.23 1.26
N SER A 22 -33.56 24.20 2.03
CA SER A 22 -34.59 25.14 1.57
C SER A 22 -34.06 26.07 0.48
N GLU A 23 -32.84 26.58 0.62
CA GLU A 23 -32.19 27.47 -0.35
C GLU A 23 -31.88 26.77 -1.68
N LYS A 24 -31.48 25.50 -1.60
CA LYS A 24 -31.10 24.69 -2.77
C LYS A 24 -32.26 23.92 -3.39
N ALA A 25 -33.49 24.07 -2.91
CA ALA A 25 -34.65 23.47 -3.56
C ALA A 25 -34.91 24.07 -4.96
N PRO A 26 -35.44 23.29 -5.93
CA PRO A 26 -35.60 21.84 -5.88
C PRO A 26 -34.27 21.09 -6.03
N PHE A 27 -34.17 19.93 -5.39
CA PHE A 27 -33.09 18.96 -5.57
C PHE A 27 -33.66 17.55 -5.39
N ALA A 28 -33.02 16.55 -6.00
CA ALA A 28 -33.23 15.13 -5.71
C ALA A 28 -32.27 14.67 -4.60
N ILE A 29 -30.99 15.03 -4.74
CA ILE A 29 -29.91 14.62 -3.84
C ILE A 29 -29.05 15.84 -3.54
N MET A 30 -28.76 16.07 -2.27
CA MET A 30 -27.79 17.06 -1.82
C MET A 30 -26.62 16.32 -1.15
N ARG A 31 -25.53 16.15 -1.88
CA ARG A 31 -24.35 15.36 -1.50
C ARG A 31 -23.24 16.27 -0.99
N SER A 32 -22.29 15.73 -0.24
CA SER A 32 -21.04 16.47 0.05
C SER A 32 -19.91 16.06 -0.88
N LYS A 33 -18.94 16.95 -1.09
CA LYS A 33 -17.73 16.66 -1.85
C LYS A 33 -16.65 16.02 -0.98
N TYR A 34 -16.00 15.00 -1.51
CA TYR A 34 -14.84 14.38 -0.86
C TYR A 34 -13.70 15.40 -0.70
N LYS A 35 -13.20 15.51 0.52
CA LYS A 35 -12.09 16.38 0.97
C LYS A 35 -10.93 15.59 1.59
N GLY A 36 -11.05 14.27 1.69
CA GLY A 36 -9.97 13.44 2.19
C GLY A 36 -8.84 13.27 1.17
N HIS A 37 -7.82 12.52 1.58
CA HIS A 37 -6.57 12.32 0.81
C HIS A 37 -6.33 10.87 0.42
N SER A 38 -7.18 9.95 0.85
CA SER A 38 -6.94 8.51 0.68
C SER A 38 -6.96 8.05 -0.76
N TRP A 39 -7.52 8.85 -1.66
CA TRP A 39 -7.56 8.53 -3.08
C TRP A 39 -6.52 9.29 -3.87
N ASP A 40 -5.76 10.21 -3.28
CA ASP A 40 -4.92 11.16 -4.03
C ASP A 40 -3.86 10.44 -4.89
N SER A 41 -3.27 9.35 -4.40
CA SER A 41 -2.24 8.59 -5.12
C SER A 41 -2.74 7.72 -6.27
N PHE A 42 -4.04 7.48 -6.36
CA PHE A 42 -4.65 6.64 -7.41
C PHE A 42 -5.93 7.24 -7.99
N LYS A 43 -6.15 8.54 -7.79
CA LYS A 43 -7.39 9.25 -8.12
C LYS A 43 -7.74 9.14 -9.60
N ASP A 44 -6.73 9.10 -10.45
CA ASP A 44 -6.80 9.01 -11.91
C ASP A 44 -7.32 7.65 -12.41
N ILE A 45 -7.18 6.59 -11.60
CA ILE A 45 -7.67 5.24 -11.92
C ILE A 45 -8.96 4.87 -11.16
N VAL A 46 -9.44 5.72 -10.24
CA VAL A 46 -10.72 5.51 -9.56
C VAL A 46 -11.88 5.71 -10.55
N PRO A 47 -12.86 4.77 -10.62
CA PRO A 47 -14.04 4.96 -11.45
C PRO A 47 -14.77 6.27 -11.14
N LEU A 48 -15.26 6.97 -12.17
CA LEU A 48 -15.91 8.28 -12.00
C LEU A 48 -17.07 8.25 -11.00
N ALA A 49 -17.91 7.20 -11.04
CA ALA A 49 -19.01 7.05 -10.08
C ALA A 49 -18.54 6.92 -8.62
N LEU A 50 -17.31 6.42 -8.40
CA LEU A 50 -16.72 6.34 -7.07
C LEU A 50 -16.07 7.67 -6.68
N LEU A 51 -15.43 8.39 -7.61
CA LEU A 51 -14.94 9.76 -7.37
C LEU A 51 -16.08 10.73 -7.00
N GLU A 52 -17.22 10.57 -7.66
CA GLU A 52 -18.43 11.36 -7.49
C GLU A 52 -19.40 10.73 -6.46
N HIS A 53 -18.93 9.73 -5.72
CA HIS A 53 -19.70 8.96 -4.75
C HIS A 53 -20.44 9.88 -3.78
N ILE A 54 -21.75 9.67 -3.72
CA ILE A 54 -22.63 10.31 -2.75
C ILE A 54 -22.35 9.62 -1.42
N ASN A 55 -21.89 10.35 -0.41
CA ASN A 55 -21.75 9.75 0.92
C ASN A 55 -23.11 9.43 1.52
N GLY A 56 -23.18 8.44 2.42
CA GLY A 56 -24.44 8.09 3.07
C GLY A 56 -25.01 9.19 3.99
N ASN A 57 -24.26 10.26 4.25
CA ASN A 57 -24.74 11.48 4.90
C ASN A 57 -25.36 12.53 3.96
N ALA A 58 -25.59 12.21 2.69
CA ALA A 58 -26.33 13.08 1.79
C ALA A 58 -27.80 13.28 2.22
N ALA A 59 -28.39 14.41 1.84
CA ALA A 59 -29.83 14.63 1.99
C ALA A 59 -30.58 14.18 0.72
N TYR A 60 -31.53 13.25 0.89
CA TYR A 60 -32.34 12.72 -0.20
C TYR A 60 -33.76 13.30 -0.14
N ASN A 61 -34.19 13.95 -1.22
CA ASN A 61 -35.56 14.47 -1.33
C ASN A 61 -36.48 13.39 -1.92
N LEU A 62 -37.14 12.63 -1.04
CA LEU A 62 -38.02 11.51 -1.43
C LEU A 62 -39.28 11.94 -2.21
N THR A 63 -39.57 13.25 -2.28
CA THR A 63 -40.68 13.78 -3.09
C THR A 63 -40.25 14.12 -4.52
N HIS A 64 -38.95 14.17 -4.80
CA HIS A 64 -38.44 14.47 -6.14
C HIS A 64 -38.65 13.26 -7.08
N PRO A 65 -39.21 13.44 -8.30
CA PRO A 65 -39.49 12.33 -9.21
C PRO A 65 -38.28 11.48 -9.59
N MET A 66 -37.11 12.11 -9.79
CA MET A 66 -35.87 11.37 -10.04
C MET A 66 -35.48 10.46 -8.86
N MET A 67 -35.66 10.94 -7.61
CA MET A 67 -35.34 10.13 -6.43
C MET A 67 -36.31 8.95 -6.29
N GLN A 68 -37.60 9.15 -6.57
CA GLN A 68 -38.58 8.07 -6.59
C GLN A 68 -38.22 7.00 -7.63
N ALA A 69 -37.83 7.42 -8.84
CA ALA A 69 -37.39 6.48 -9.88
C ALA A 69 -36.14 5.68 -9.48
N ILE A 70 -35.20 6.32 -8.78
CA ILE A 70 -34.01 5.67 -8.21
C ILE A 70 -34.41 4.63 -7.17
N LEU A 71 -35.32 4.96 -6.24
CA LEU A 71 -35.78 4.03 -5.20
C LEU A 71 -36.50 2.82 -5.81
N ASP A 72 -37.40 3.05 -6.77
CA ASP A 72 -38.08 1.97 -7.50
C ASP A 72 -37.08 1.02 -8.18
N GLU A 73 -35.95 1.56 -8.65
CA GLU A 73 -34.91 0.75 -9.27
C GLU A 73 -34.07 -0.03 -8.26
N LEU A 74 -33.68 0.59 -7.15
CA LEU A 74 -33.00 -0.12 -6.05
C LEU A 74 -33.86 -1.28 -5.55
N ASP A 75 -35.17 -1.07 -5.37
CA ASP A 75 -36.12 -2.13 -4.99
C ASP A 75 -36.18 -3.24 -6.06
N SER A 76 -36.17 -2.88 -7.34
CA SER A 76 -36.15 -3.86 -8.44
C SER A 76 -34.82 -4.64 -8.52
N GLU A 77 -33.74 -4.06 -8.01
CA GLU A 77 -32.38 -4.60 -8.02
C GLU A 77 -32.05 -5.45 -6.78
N GLN A 78 -32.92 -5.46 -5.76
CA GLN A 78 -32.69 -6.11 -4.47
C GLN A 78 -32.33 -7.60 -4.59
N ASP A 79 -32.97 -8.32 -5.51
CA ASP A 79 -32.73 -9.76 -5.74
C ASP A 79 -31.61 -10.06 -6.75
N SER A 80 -30.75 -9.06 -7.05
CA SER A 80 -29.67 -9.17 -8.02
C SER A 80 -28.29 -8.88 -7.40
N TYR A 81 -27.23 -9.09 -8.18
CA TYR A 81 -25.87 -8.77 -7.74
C TYR A 81 -25.63 -7.26 -7.51
N PHE A 82 -26.53 -6.39 -7.99
CA PHE A 82 -26.49 -4.96 -7.63
C PHE A 82 -26.66 -4.74 -6.12
N ASN A 83 -27.37 -5.64 -5.41
CA ASN A 83 -27.56 -5.55 -3.96
C ASN A 83 -26.26 -5.74 -3.16
N ALA A 84 -25.18 -6.22 -3.78
CA ALA A 84 -23.86 -6.26 -3.16
C ALA A 84 -23.19 -4.87 -3.13
N ILE A 85 -23.65 -3.92 -3.96
CA ILE A 85 -23.13 -2.56 -4.05
C ILE A 85 -23.82 -1.72 -2.97
N PRO A 86 -23.08 -0.98 -2.12
CA PRO A 86 -23.66 -0.02 -1.20
C PRO A 86 -24.64 0.94 -1.92
N TYR A 87 -25.80 1.19 -1.32
CA TYR A 87 -26.90 1.89 -2.01
C TYR A 87 -26.46 3.28 -2.51
N ASP A 88 -25.66 3.99 -1.73
CA ASP A 88 -25.16 5.32 -1.99
C ASP A 88 -24.17 5.32 -3.18
N TYR A 89 -23.32 4.31 -3.27
CA TYR A 89 -22.47 4.06 -4.45
C TYR A 89 -23.31 3.66 -5.67
N ARG A 90 -24.32 2.81 -5.49
CA ARG A 90 -25.20 2.42 -6.58
C ARG A 90 -25.99 3.60 -7.16
N ILE A 91 -26.49 4.50 -6.31
CA ILE A 91 -27.13 5.76 -6.73
C ILE A 91 -26.14 6.61 -7.54
N SER A 92 -24.88 6.71 -7.09
CA SER A 92 -23.83 7.42 -7.84
C SER A 92 -23.59 6.81 -9.22
N GLN A 93 -23.58 5.47 -9.34
CA GLN A 93 -23.49 4.78 -10.63
C GLN A 93 -24.67 5.13 -11.55
N MET A 94 -25.91 5.08 -11.04
CA MET A 94 -27.11 5.44 -11.82
C MET A 94 -27.04 6.87 -12.35
N ILE A 95 -26.61 7.82 -11.50
CA ILE A 95 -26.46 9.23 -11.88
C ILE A 95 -25.36 9.41 -12.91
N THR A 96 -24.19 8.80 -12.69
CA THR A 96 -23.03 8.92 -13.57
C THR A 96 -23.32 8.32 -14.94
N GLU A 97 -23.93 7.14 -14.99
CA GLU A 97 -24.36 6.48 -16.22
C GLU A 97 -25.36 7.33 -17.00
N GLY A 98 -26.33 7.93 -16.31
CA GLY A 98 -27.33 8.79 -16.93
C GLY A 98 -26.77 10.13 -17.43
N SER A 99 -25.93 10.78 -16.63
CA SER A 99 -25.43 12.14 -16.90
C SER A 99 -24.27 12.20 -17.88
N THR A 100 -23.39 11.20 -17.85
CA THR A 100 -22.18 11.17 -18.68
C THR A 100 -22.28 10.18 -19.84
N GLY A 101 -23.19 9.21 -19.76
CA GLY A 101 -23.24 8.09 -20.70
C GLY A 101 -22.04 7.15 -20.59
N ILE A 102 -21.31 7.19 -19.48
CA ILE A 102 -20.21 6.27 -19.17
C ILE A 102 -20.77 5.15 -18.29
N LYS A 103 -20.61 3.90 -18.74
CA LYS A 103 -21.02 2.73 -17.98
C LYS A 103 -20.14 2.58 -16.74
N SER A 104 -20.76 2.33 -15.57
CA SER A 104 -20.03 2.01 -14.35
C SER A 104 -19.63 0.53 -14.32
N ASP A 105 -18.39 0.25 -13.94
CA ASP A 105 -17.93 -1.12 -13.72
C ASP A 105 -18.52 -1.72 -12.44
N PHE A 106 -18.66 -3.04 -12.44
CA PHE A 106 -19.05 -3.76 -11.24
C PHE A 106 -17.86 -3.83 -10.26
N PRO A 107 -17.97 -3.30 -9.03
CA PRO A 107 -16.83 -3.22 -8.10
C PRO A 107 -16.34 -4.58 -7.59
N PHE A 108 -17.14 -5.64 -7.73
CA PHE A 108 -16.81 -6.98 -7.19
C PHE A 108 -16.69 -8.03 -8.31
N PRO A 109 -15.65 -7.96 -9.17
CA PRO A 109 -15.52 -8.86 -10.31
C PRO A 109 -15.29 -10.33 -9.91
N LYS A 110 -14.95 -10.59 -8.65
CA LYS A 110 -14.71 -11.92 -8.08
C LYS A 110 -15.55 -12.12 -6.82
N MET A 111 -16.81 -12.52 -6.98
CA MET A 111 -17.60 -13.01 -5.85
C MET A 111 -17.47 -14.53 -5.76
N LYS A 112 -17.35 -15.04 -4.53
CA LYS A 112 -17.42 -16.47 -4.25
C LYS A 112 -18.90 -16.87 -4.17
N ASP A 113 -19.21 -18.09 -4.60
CA ASP A 113 -20.54 -18.67 -4.37
C ASP A 113 -20.86 -18.81 -2.88
N GLU A 114 -22.12 -19.12 -2.56
CA GLU A 114 -22.65 -19.32 -1.21
C GLU A 114 -21.83 -20.34 -0.37
N ASN A 115 -21.08 -21.21 -1.04
CA ASN A 115 -20.25 -22.24 -0.43
C ASN A 115 -18.77 -21.83 -0.30
N GLY A 116 -18.37 -20.69 -0.87
CA GLY A 116 -17.01 -20.17 -0.82
C GLY A 116 -16.02 -20.87 -1.78
N ILE A 117 -16.48 -21.76 -2.67
CA ILE A 117 -15.62 -22.73 -3.38
C ILE A 117 -15.35 -22.31 -4.83
N THR A 118 -16.33 -21.73 -5.52
CA THR A 118 -16.18 -21.41 -6.96
C THR A 118 -16.13 -19.89 -7.17
N PRO A 119 -15.10 -19.35 -7.87
CA PRO A 119 -15.18 -18.01 -8.41
C PRO A 119 -16.35 -17.96 -9.37
N ILE A 120 -17.35 -17.13 -9.09
CA ILE A 120 -18.40 -16.88 -10.06
C ILE A 120 -17.71 -16.23 -11.27
N LEU A 121 -17.85 -16.86 -12.45
CA LEU A 121 -17.47 -16.29 -13.75
C LEU A 121 -17.84 -14.80 -13.81
N PRO A 122 -17.15 -13.95 -14.59
CA PRO A 122 -17.31 -12.49 -14.51
C PRO A 122 -18.79 -12.11 -14.49
N ILE A 123 -19.21 -11.51 -13.37
CA ILE A 123 -20.60 -11.18 -13.13
C ILE A 123 -21.01 -10.12 -14.14
N GLN A 124 -21.81 -10.51 -15.12
CA GLN A 124 -22.36 -9.60 -16.10
C GLN A 124 -23.67 -9.05 -15.56
N LEU A 125 -23.64 -7.78 -15.17
CA LEU A 125 -24.85 -7.05 -14.79
C LEU A 125 -25.62 -6.60 -16.03
N PRO A 126 -26.96 -6.59 -16.00
CA PRO A 126 -27.77 -6.00 -17.05
C PRO A 126 -27.34 -4.57 -17.37
N ASP A 127 -27.23 -4.24 -18.64
CA ASP A 127 -26.97 -2.86 -19.07
C ASP A 127 -28.24 -2.03 -18.92
N LYS A 128 -28.17 -0.96 -18.12
CA LYS A 128 -29.29 -0.07 -17.80
C LYS A 128 -29.00 1.39 -18.16
N MET A 129 -27.90 1.66 -18.85
CA MET A 129 -27.46 3.01 -19.15
C MET A 129 -28.50 3.82 -19.93
N ASP A 130 -29.19 3.22 -20.91
CA ASP A 130 -30.21 3.92 -21.71
C ASP A 130 -31.39 4.38 -20.84
N LYS A 131 -31.81 3.56 -19.89
CA LYS A 131 -32.84 3.93 -18.90
C LYS A 131 -32.39 5.12 -18.06
N PHE A 132 -31.15 5.12 -17.58
CA PHE A 132 -30.63 6.22 -16.77
C PHE A 132 -30.43 7.50 -17.59
N LYS A 133 -30.07 7.39 -18.87
CA LYS A 133 -30.04 8.53 -19.80
C LYS A 133 -31.42 9.14 -19.99
N GLU A 134 -32.47 8.34 -20.12
CA GLU A 134 -33.84 8.85 -20.19
C GLU A 134 -34.23 9.63 -18.93
N TRP A 135 -33.86 9.12 -17.75
CA TRP A 135 -34.08 9.84 -16.48
C TRP A 135 -33.32 11.16 -16.44
N TRP A 136 -32.04 11.15 -16.82
CA TRP A 136 -31.23 12.36 -16.85
C TRP A 136 -31.74 13.38 -17.86
N ASN A 137 -32.17 12.95 -19.04
CA ASN A 137 -32.80 13.82 -20.03
C ASN A 137 -34.11 14.45 -19.52
N LYS A 138 -34.83 13.74 -18.64
CA LYS A 138 -36.10 14.20 -18.10
C LYS A 138 -35.95 15.15 -16.90
N TRP A 139 -34.95 14.92 -16.03
CA TRP A 139 -34.82 15.63 -14.75
C TRP A 139 -33.48 16.34 -14.55
N GLY A 140 -32.46 16.02 -15.33
CA GLY A 140 -31.09 16.55 -15.19
C GLY A 140 -30.96 18.04 -15.47
N SER A 141 -31.88 18.63 -16.24
CA SER A 141 -31.86 20.08 -16.55
C SER A 141 -32.12 20.98 -15.33
N GLU A 142 -32.69 20.44 -14.26
CA GLU A 142 -32.99 21.18 -13.03
C GLU A 142 -31.82 21.18 -12.02
N ASP A 143 -30.68 20.59 -12.42
CA ASP A 143 -29.55 20.32 -11.52
C ASP A 143 -29.99 19.55 -10.26
N PRO A 144 -30.53 18.32 -10.43
CA PRO A 144 -31.15 17.58 -9.33
C PRO A 144 -30.14 17.07 -8.30
N VAL A 145 -28.83 17.14 -8.57
CA VAL A 145 -27.76 16.67 -7.68
C VAL A 145 -26.90 17.85 -7.27
N LYS A 146 -27.10 18.36 -6.05
CA LYS A 146 -26.43 19.57 -5.56
C LYS A 146 -25.35 19.24 -4.54
N GLU A 147 -24.30 20.04 -4.51
CA GLU A 147 -23.24 19.94 -3.50
C GLU A 147 -23.64 20.71 -2.23
N SER A 148 -23.48 20.10 -1.06
CA SER A 148 -23.66 20.68 0.26
C SER A 148 -22.37 21.35 0.73
N GLY A 149 -22.50 22.56 1.25
CA GLY A 149 -21.45 23.27 1.97
C GLY A 149 -21.50 23.06 3.49
N VAL A 150 -22.41 22.21 4.00
CA VAL A 150 -22.56 22.00 5.45
C VAL A 150 -21.88 20.73 5.98
N ILE A 151 -21.46 19.82 5.10
CA ILE A 151 -20.82 18.55 5.47
C ILE A 151 -19.39 18.52 4.89
N ALA A 152 -18.40 18.46 5.77
CA ALA A 152 -17.03 18.17 5.38
C ALA A 152 -16.84 16.65 5.31
N ASN A 153 -16.60 16.11 4.11
CA ASN A 153 -16.55 14.67 3.88
C ASN A 153 -15.14 14.16 3.68
N PHE A 154 -14.65 13.41 4.64
CA PHE A 154 -13.36 12.73 4.64
C PHE A 154 -13.51 11.22 4.44
N ALA A 155 -14.69 10.68 4.12
CA ALA A 155 -14.97 9.25 3.87
C ALA A 155 -14.26 8.29 4.85
N ALA A 156 -14.57 8.42 6.14
CA ALA A 156 -13.97 7.65 7.22
C ALA A 156 -12.45 7.81 7.40
N THR A 157 -11.80 8.84 6.84
CA THR A 157 -10.37 9.05 7.07
C THR A 157 -10.08 9.79 8.37
N ASN A 158 -8.85 9.62 8.86
CA ASN A 158 -8.30 10.48 9.90
C ASN A 158 -8.03 11.88 9.32
N TYR A 159 -8.14 12.92 10.15
CA TYR A 159 -7.95 14.30 9.71
C TYR A 159 -7.36 15.19 10.81
N LEU A 160 -6.75 16.30 10.39
CA LEU A 160 -6.29 17.38 11.25
C LEU A 160 -7.30 18.53 11.29
N PRO A 161 -7.32 19.34 12.37
CA PRO A 161 -8.23 20.48 12.49
C PRO A 161 -8.08 21.50 11.36
N GLU A 162 -6.87 21.66 10.84
CA GLU A 162 -6.56 22.55 9.71
C GLU A 162 -7.17 22.10 8.38
N HIS A 163 -7.49 20.81 8.23
CA HIS A 163 -8.21 20.30 7.05
C HIS A 163 -9.69 20.71 7.07
N LEU A 164 -10.20 21.11 8.23
CA LEU A 164 -11.61 21.44 8.41
C LEU A 164 -11.86 22.89 8.04
N GLY A 165 -12.87 23.12 7.21
CA GLY A 165 -13.43 24.44 7.02
C GLY A 165 -14.48 24.78 8.08
N ASP A 166 -15.42 25.62 7.65
CA ASP A 166 -16.51 26.13 8.47
C ASP A 166 -17.72 25.19 8.57
N GLU A 167 -17.64 24.00 7.97
CA GLU A 167 -18.72 23.03 7.92
C GLU A 167 -19.16 22.64 9.35
N PRO A 168 -20.47 22.67 9.64
CA PRO A 168 -21.00 22.28 10.93
C PRO A 168 -21.03 20.76 11.15
N ILE A 169 -20.92 19.94 10.10
CA ILE A 169 -20.91 18.47 10.18
C ILE A 169 -19.60 17.94 9.58
N ILE A 170 -19.01 16.94 10.23
CA ILE A 170 -17.84 16.24 9.72
C ILE A 170 -18.21 14.77 9.55
N HIS A 171 -17.94 14.23 8.37
CA HIS A 171 -17.98 12.80 8.06
C HIS A 171 -16.55 12.29 7.96
N GLY A 172 -16.06 11.58 8.98
CA GLY A 172 -14.66 11.14 9.09
C GLY A 172 -14.40 10.39 10.39
N LYS A 173 -13.31 9.61 10.44
CA LYS A 173 -13.08 8.66 11.56
C LYS A 173 -12.63 9.34 12.85
N GLY A 174 -11.53 10.09 12.78
CA GLY A 174 -10.82 10.59 13.95
C GLY A 174 -10.21 11.96 13.69
N SER A 175 -10.41 12.87 14.65
CA SER A 175 -9.66 14.13 14.69
C SER A 175 -8.43 13.87 15.54
N TYR A 176 -7.29 14.36 15.07
CA TYR A 176 -6.02 14.30 15.79
C TYR A 176 -5.48 15.71 16.02
N GLN A 177 -4.39 15.82 16.75
CA GLN A 177 -3.61 17.06 16.84
C GLN A 177 -2.53 17.05 15.76
N PRO A 178 -2.22 18.21 15.16
CA PRO A 178 -1.05 18.32 14.30
C PRO A 178 0.20 18.17 15.16
N TRP A 179 1.32 17.91 14.51
CA TRP A 179 2.64 18.04 15.12
C TRP A 179 2.85 19.47 15.64
N ASP A 180 3.49 19.58 16.81
CA ASP A 180 3.85 20.86 17.43
C ASP A 180 5.38 21.03 17.47
N PRO A 181 5.97 21.95 16.67
CA PRO A 181 7.40 22.22 16.68
C PRO A 181 7.94 22.67 18.03
N ALA A 182 7.10 23.25 18.89
CA ALA A 182 7.52 23.71 20.21
C ALA A 182 7.67 22.54 21.20
N LEU A 183 7.08 21.39 20.90
CA LEU A 183 7.09 20.21 21.77
C LEU A 183 8.05 19.13 21.26
N HIS A 184 8.13 18.94 19.94
CA HIS A 184 8.91 17.85 19.34
C HIS A 184 9.71 18.34 18.14
N GLU A 185 11.03 18.21 18.19
CA GLU A 185 11.87 18.35 17.01
C GLU A 185 11.97 17.01 16.28
N ILE A 186 11.88 17.03 14.95
CA ILE A 186 11.97 15.82 14.11
C ILE A 186 13.17 15.92 13.17
N THR A 187 14.00 14.88 13.14
CA THR A 187 15.05 14.74 12.11
C THR A 187 14.54 13.93 10.93
N LEU A 188 14.92 14.30 9.71
CA LEU A 188 14.75 13.46 8.53
C LEU A 188 16.05 12.71 8.22
N VAL A 189 16.02 11.39 8.20
CA VAL A 189 17.14 10.56 7.75
C VAL A 189 16.86 10.14 6.31
N VAL A 190 17.81 10.43 5.40
CA VAL A 190 17.73 10.08 3.98
C VAL A 190 18.83 9.10 3.62
N SER A 191 18.44 7.88 3.25
CA SER A 191 19.33 6.90 2.64
C SER A 191 19.61 7.29 1.18
N ASP A 192 20.79 7.87 0.92
CA ASP A 192 21.19 8.20 -0.45
C ASP A 192 21.83 7.01 -1.14
N TRP A 193 21.05 6.38 -2.01
CA TRP A 193 21.38 5.13 -2.67
C TRP A 193 22.10 5.33 -4.02
N ASN A 194 21.85 6.46 -4.68
CA ASN A 194 22.37 6.81 -5.99
C ASN A 194 22.79 8.28 -5.97
N GLU A 195 24.07 8.54 -6.29
CA GLU A 195 24.64 9.89 -6.22
C GLU A 195 23.77 10.93 -6.95
N GLY A 196 23.29 11.93 -6.19
CA GLY A 196 22.57 13.10 -6.71
C GLY A 196 21.04 13.03 -6.66
N PHE A 197 20.44 11.89 -6.35
CA PHE A 197 18.97 11.82 -6.20
C PHE A 197 18.49 12.46 -4.89
N SER A 198 19.31 12.42 -3.84
CA SER A 198 19.00 13.16 -2.61
C SER A 198 18.88 14.67 -2.85
N ASP A 199 19.58 15.23 -3.82
CA ASP A 199 19.49 16.68 -4.12
C ASP A 199 18.08 17.06 -4.61
N ASN A 200 17.41 16.16 -5.32
CA ASN A 200 16.04 16.38 -5.77
C ASN A 200 15.07 16.38 -4.57
N LEU A 201 15.22 15.43 -3.64
CA LEU A 201 14.47 15.44 -2.38
C LEU A 201 14.71 16.75 -1.60
N LEU A 202 15.98 17.14 -1.43
CA LEU A 202 16.37 18.31 -0.65
C LEU A 202 15.88 19.63 -1.27
N GLN A 203 15.86 19.75 -2.60
CA GLN A 203 15.34 20.94 -3.29
C GLN A 203 13.82 21.11 -3.13
N ASN A 204 13.09 20.01 -3.00
CA ASN A 204 11.64 20.02 -2.79
C ASN A 204 11.26 20.17 -1.32
N LEU A 205 12.19 19.87 -0.39
CA LEU A 205 11.97 20.03 1.05
C LEU A 205 11.55 21.47 1.38
N ASP A 206 12.23 22.48 0.84
CA ASP A 206 11.92 23.89 1.10
C ASP A 206 10.56 24.37 0.54
N GLN A 207 9.95 23.60 -0.36
CA GLN A 207 8.66 23.88 -0.97
C GLN A 207 7.51 23.18 -0.25
N SER A 208 7.85 22.25 0.65
CA SER A 208 6.91 21.48 1.46
C SER A 208 6.65 22.17 2.80
N ASP A 209 5.43 22.08 3.31
CA ASP A 209 5.12 22.29 4.72
C ASP A 209 5.43 20.99 5.49
N HIS A 210 6.53 21.02 6.25
CA HIS A 210 7.08 19.82 6.87
C HIS A 210 7.58 20.05 8.30
N PRO A 211 7.66 18.99 9.13
CA PRO A 211 8.09 19.11 10.54
C PRO A 211 9.60 19.00 10.76
N PHE A 212 10.39 18.78 9.70
CA PHE A 212 11.82 18.47 9.83
C PHE A 212 12.68 19.67 10.24
N SER A 213 13.42 19.48 11.33
CA SER A 213 14.33 20.46 11.95
C SER A 213 15.81 20.26 11.58
N GLU A 214 16.18 19.03 11.19
CA GLU A 214 17.50 18.65 10.68
C GLU A 214 17.29 17.56 9.61
N VAL A 215 18.18 17.53 8.61
CA VAL A 215 18.28 16.41 7.66
C VAL A 215 19.65 15.74 7.78
N VAL A 216 19.65 14.43 7.91
CA VAL A 216 20.84 13.56 7.90
C VAL A 216 20.83 12.74 6.62
N VAL A 217 21.79 12.97 5.74
CA VAL A 217 21.91 12.20 4.49
C VAL A 217 23.03 11.18 4.63
N MET A 218 22.68 9.90 4.51
CA MET A 218 23.59 8.77 4.56
C MET A 218 24.14 8.49 3.16
N HIS A 219 25.44 8.66 2.96
CA HIS A 219 26.13 8.57 1.65
C HIS A 219 26.86 7.23 1.47
N SER A 220 26.87 6.70 0.24
CA SER A 220 27.53 5.43 -0.09
C SER A 220 29.05 5.46 0.14
N LEU A 221 29.62 4.29 0.47
CA LEU A 221 31.06 4.07 0.63
C LEU A 221 31.86 4.29 -0.67
N ASN A 222 31.22 4.06 -1.83
CA ASN A 222 31.86 3.96 -3.15
C ASN A 222 32.08 5.32 -3.84
N ARG A 223 32.78 6.23 -3.16
CA ARG A 223 33.26 7.50 -3.73
C ARG A 223 34.47 7.33 -4.67
N LYS A 224 34.45 6.30 -5.55
CA LYS A 224 35.55 6.01 -6.50
C LYS A 224 35.22 6.24 -7.97
N SER A 225 34.02 6.71 -8.33
CA SER A 225 33.71 7.11 -9.71
C SER A 225 33.24 8.56 -9.79
N ASN A 226 34.20 9.48 -9.90
CA ASN A 226 34.08 10.74 -10.65
C ASN A 226 32.89 11.68 -10.34
N MET A 227 32.80 12.23 -9.13
CA MET A 227 32.48 13.66 -8.99
C MET A 227 33.06 14.25 -7.69
N HIS A 228 33.91 15.26 -7.86
CA HIS A 228 34.49 16.14 -6.84
C HIS A 228 35.55 15.58 -5.89
N ALA A 229 36.66 15.15 -6.48
CA ALA A 229 37.98 15.57 -6.02
C ALA A 229 38.12 17.10 -6.15
N THR A 230 37.40 17.87 -5.32
CA THR A 230 37.70 19.28 -5.05
C THR A 230 37.30 19.73 -3.63
N ARG A 231 36.62 18.93 -2.79
CA ARG A 231 36.17 19.44 -1.47
C ARG A 231 37.26 19.44 -0.38
N GLU A 232 38.26 18.57 -0.44
CA GLU A 232 39.39 18.60 0.49
C GLU A 232 40.48 19.61 0.09
N GLU A 233 40.72 19.84 -1.21
CA GLU A 233 41.57 20.95 -1.68
C GLU A 233 40.85 22.32 -1.62
N MET A 234 39.52 22.34 -1.69
CA MET A 234 38.74 23.54 -1.35
C MET A 234 38.60 23.77 0.15
N GLY A 235 39.00 22.87 1.06
CA GLY A 235 39.01 23.18 2.51
C GLY A 235 39.93 24.36 2.87
N VAL A 236 40.94 24.63 2.03
CA VAL A 236 41.88 25.75 2.20
C VAL A 236 41.44 26.98 1.42
N LEU A 237 40.89 26.84 0.21
CA LEU A 237 40.35 27.96 -0.57
C LEU A 237 38.97 28.44 -0.10
N GLN A 238 38.10 27.57 0.43
CA GLN A 238 36.80 27.90 1.03
C GLN A 238 36.95 28.60 2.38
N LYS A 239 38.08 28.42 3.09
CA LYS A 239 38.43 29.29 4.23
C LYS A 239 38.86 30.70 3.81
N LEU A 240 39.30 30.88 2.56
CA LEU A 240 39.77 32.18 2.03
C LEU A 240 38.74 32.88 1.11
N SER A 241 37.78 32.15 0.53
CA SER A 241 36.69 32.67 -0.32
C SER A 241 35.27 32.47 0.26
N GLY A 242 35.13 31.73 1.36
CA GLY A 242 33.85 31.31 1.94
C GLY A 242 32.97 32.39 2.56
N TRP A 243 33.37 33.66 2.47
CA TRP A 243 32.46 34.77 2.81
C TRP A 243 31.71 35.34 1.60
N LEU A 244 32.13 35.04 0.36
CA LEU A 244 31.54 35.64 -0.85
C LEU A 244 30.81 34.66 -1.77
N PHE A 245 31.09 33.35 -1.70
CA PHE A 245 30.46 32.35 -2.60
C PHE A 245 30.27 30.99 -1.91
N ALA A 246 29.57 30.96 -0.76
CA ALA A 246 29.08 29.68 -0.24
C ALA A 246 28.10 29.08 -1.28
N PRO A 247 28.31 27.86 -1.79
CA PRO A 247 27.29 27.19 -2.57
C PRO A 247 26.05 27.11 -1.69
N SER A 248 24.95 27.69 -2.17
CA SER A 248 23.66 27.67 -1.47
C SER A 248 23.32 26.22 -1.14
N SER A 249 23.13 25.93 0.15
CA SER A 249 22.55 24.66 0.58
C SER A 249 21.28 24.40 -0.25
N PRO A 250 21.03 23.15 -0.70
CA PRO A 250 19.83 22.84 -1.48
C PRO A 250 18.53 23.04 -0.67
N THR A 251 18.64 23.20 0.65
CA THR A 251 17.54 23.45 1.58
C THR A 251 17.95 24.46 2.67
N ARG A 252 16.97 25.18 3.22
CA ARG A 252 17.08 26.01 4.42
C ARG A 252 17.19 25.18 5.71
N VAL A 253 16.77 23.92 5.70
CA VAL A 253 16.86 23.02 6.85
C VAL A 253 18.34 22.65 7.09
N PRO A 254 18.83 22.68 8.36
CA PRO A 254 20.17 22.22 8.69
C PRO A 254 20.45 20.82 8.12
N LEU A 255 21.53 20.71 7.33
CA LEU A 255 21.88 19.51 6.59
C LEU A 255 23.21 18.92 7.08
N ARG A 256 23.21 17.64 7.42
CA ARG A 256 24.41 16.88 7.78
C ARG A 256 24.58 15.69 6.84
N HIS A 257 25.75 15.61 6.22
CA HIS A 257 26.14 14.46 5.41
C HIS A 257 26.96 13.50 6.27
N VAL A 258 26.52 12.25 6.33
CA VAL A 258 27.20 11.17 7.03
C VAL A 258 27.65 10.17 5.98
N ARG A 259 28.95 9.87 5.98
CA ARG A 259 29.47 8.78 5.16
C ARG A 259 29.12 7.47 5.85
N ARG A 260 28.50 6.55 5.13
CA ARG A 260 28.23 5.20 5.65
C ARG A 260 29.53 4.48 5.94
N ASP A 261 29.61 3.81 7.08
CA ASP A 261 30.62 2.80 7.39
C ASP A 261 30.08 1.38 7.20
N PHE A 262 28.76 1.25 7.04
CA PHE A 262 28.01 0.00 6.97
C PHE A 262 27.11 -0.04 5.70
N PRO A 263 26.54 -1.19 5.32
CA PRO A 263 25.58 -1.29 4.23
C PRO A 263 24.37 -0.36 4.40
N ASP A 264 23.75 0.02 3.29
CA ASP A 264 22.64 0.97 3.25
C ASP A 264 21.39 0.52 4.01
N PHE A 265 21.11 -0.79 4.08
CA PHE A 265 20.02 -1.32 4.89
C PHE A 265 20.22 -1.10 6.41
N MET A 266 21.44 -0.79 6.86
CA MET A 266 21.73 -0.45 8.26
C MET A 266 21.54 1.04 8.56
N ASP A 267 21.19 1.88 7.58
CA ASP A 267 21.01 3.31 7.78
C ASP A 267 20.00 3.63 8.90
N LEU A 268 18.96 2.79 9.08
CA LEU A 268 18.03 2.94 10.19
C LEU A 268 18.74 2.88 11.55
N CYS A 269 19.78 2.06 11.71
CA CYS A 269 20.52 1.90 12.97
C CYS A 269 21.77 2.76 13.09
N GLU A 270 22.39 3.11 11.97
CA GLU A 270 23.67 3.84 11.95
C GLU A 270 23.51 5.35 11.83
N ALA A 271 22.31 5.83 11.49
CA ALA A 271 22.03 7.26 11.51
C ALA A 271 22.14 7.81 12.94
N ASP A 272 23.14 8.66 13.16
CA ASP A 272 23.33 9.40 14.41
C ASP A 272 22.27 10.50 14.51
N VAL A 273 21.15 10.24 15.17
CA VAL A 273 20.03 11.18 15.35
C VAL A 273 20.09 11.77 16.75
N LYS A 274 19.94 13.10 16.88
CA LYS A 274 19.99 13.79 18.18
C LYS A 274 18.64 14.21 18.72
N THR A 275 17.65 14.32 17.85
CA THR A 275 16.27 14.64 18.22
C THR A 275 15.58 13.44 18.86
N GLU A 276 14.51 13.70 19.61
CA GLU A 276 13.70 12.64 20.25
C GLU A 276 13.02 11.75 19.20
N TRP A 277 12.59 12.34 18.08
CA TRP A 277 11.85 11.68 17.03
C TRP A 277 12.51 11.88 15.66
N PHE A 278 12.42 10.89 14.79
CA PHE A 278 12.88 11.03 13.41
C PHE A 278 12.04 10.21 12.44
N MET A 279 12.12 10.57 11.16
CA MET A 279 11.58 9.78 10.06
C MET A 279 12.69 9.33 9.14
N HIS A 280 12.48 8.20 8.47
CA HIS A 280 13.45 7.62 7.56
C HIS A 280 12.85 7.47 6.15
N THR A 281 13.64 7.82 5.15
CA THR A 281 13.29 7.66 3.74
C THR A 281 14.54 7.41 2.90
N ASN A 282 14.37 7.23 1.59
CA ASN A 282 15.47 7.07 0.65
C ASN A 282 15.45 8.17 -0.43
N ALA A 283 16.52 8.26 -1.21
CA ALA A 283 16.68 9.27 -2.25
C ALA A 283 15.73 9.12 -3.47
N TYR A 284 14.91 8.07 -3.56
CA TYR A 284 13.90 7.91 -4.61
C TYR A 284 12.57 8.61 -4.32
N HIS A 285 12.46 9.23 -3.16
CA HIS A 285 11.27 9.95 -2.73
C HIS A 285 11.45 11.47 -2.79
N HIS A 286 10.34 12.18 -2.91
CA HIS A 286 10.21 13.59 -2.56
C HIS A 286 9.43 13.72 -1.28
N VAL A 287 9.59 14.84 -0.58
CA VAL A 287 8.70 15.18 0.54
C VAL A 287 7.37 15.66 -0.04
N SER A 288 6.27 15.14 0.49
CA SER A 288 4.93 15.58 0.09
C SER A 288 4.74 17.08 0.31
N PRO A 289 3.94 17.79 -0.49
CA PRO A 289 3.74 19.23 -0.33
C PRO A 289 3.30 19.64 1.08
N ASP A 290 2.52 18.80 1.75
CA ASP A 290 2.11 18.97 3.14
C ASP A 290 2.32 17.64 3.88
N VAL A 291 3.17 17.64 4.90
CA VAL A 291 3.49 16.45 5.72
C VAL A 291 2.67 16.46 7.00
N ASP A 292 1.55 15.73 6.99
CA ASP A 292 0.62 15.68 8.11
C ASP A 292 1.03 14.59 9.10
N LEU A 293 1.77 14.96 10.14
CA LEU A 293 2.00 14.06 11.27
C LEU A 293 0.88 14.22 12.29
N MET A 294 0.14 13.14 12.51
CA MET A 294 -1.01 13.10 13.42
C MET A 294 -0.59 12.61 14.81
N PHE A 295 -1.09 13.29 15.84
CA PHE A 295 -0.85 12.94 17.25
C PHE A 295 -2.17 12.78 18.01
N THR A 296 -2.22 11.84 18.97
CA THR A 296 -3.38 11.64 19.85
C THR A 296 -3.65 12.84 20.75
N HIS A 297 -4.90 13.00 21.19
CA HIS A 297 -5.29 14.01 22.20
C HIS A 297 -4.95 13.64 23.66
N ASP A 298 -4.07 12.67 23.87
CA ASP A 298 -3.64 12.22 25.20
C ASP A 298 -2.80 13.32 25.91
N LYS A 299 -2.64 13.20 27.24
CA LYS A 299 -1.80 14.15 28.00
C LYS A 299 -0.36 14.19 27.51
N ILE A 300 0.13 13.04 27.05
CA ILE A 300 1.40 12.90 26.34
C ILE A 300 1.00 12.47 24.92
N PRO A 301 1.05 13.38 23.94
CA PRO A 301 0.66 13.06 22.58
C PRO A 301 1.54 11.93 22.00
N ARG A 302 0.89 10.93 21.42
CA ARG A 302 1.54 9.79 20.74
C ARG A 302 1.37 9.93 19.24
N PRO A 303 2.42 9.70 18.41
CA PRO A 303 2.27 9.65 16.97
C PRO A 303 1.29 8.57 16.54
N VAL A 304 0.47 8.87 15.53
CA VAL A 304 -0.46 7.94 14.92
C VAL A 304 0.20 7.30 13.70
N ILE A 305 0.53 6.01 13.80
CA ILE A 305 1.27 5.28 12.77
C ILE A 305 0.29 4.43 11.93
N PRO A 306 0.22 4.65 10.61
CA PRO A 306 -0.59 3.81 9.75
C PRO A 306 0.04 2.43 9.58
N PHE A 307 -0.81 1.41 9.50
CA PHE A 307 -0.38 0.04 9.22
C PHE A 307 -1.29 -0.65 8.20
N THR A 308 -0.72 -1.64 7.51
CA THR A 308 -1.45 -2.61 6.68
C THR A 308 -1.56 -3.93 7.46
N PRO A 309 -2.74 -4.57 7.56
CA PRO A 309 -2.85 -5.85 8.21
C PRO A 309 -2.03 -6.93 7.49
N ALA A 310 -1.20 -7.66 8.26
CA ALA A 310 -0.20 -8.60 7.73
C ALA A 310 -0.80 -9.83 7.03
N ASN A 311 -2.11 -10.09 7.19
CA ASN A 311 -2.83 -11.24 6.65
C ASN A 311 -3.73 -10.91 5.46
N THR A 312 -3.56 -9.74 4.83
CA THR A 312 -4.36 -9.30 3.68
C THR A 312 -3.61 -9.47 2.37
N SER A 313 -4.32 -9.54 1.24
CA SER A 313 -3.73 -9.60 -0.11
C SER A 313 -2.78 -8.43 -0.39
N HIS A 314 -3.04 -7.27 0.21
CA HIS A 314 -2.14 -6.10 0.15
C HIS A 314 -0.73 -6.37 0.70
N CYS A 315 -0.56 -7.41 1.51
CA CYS A 315 0.76 -7.89 1.92
C CYS A 315 1.11 -9.23 1.27
N THR A 316 0.19 -10.21 1.28
CA THR A 316 0.50 -11.58 0.87
C THR A 316 0.81 -11.72 -0.62
N ASP A 317 0.39 -10.77 -1.45
CA ASP A 317 0.66 -10.77 -2.88
C ASP A 317 2.03 -10.12 -3.22
N TYR A 318 2.75 -9.60 -2.22
CA TYR A 318 4.03 -8.91 -2.38
C TYR A 318 5.14 -9.58 -1.57
N ASP A 319 6.11 -10.21 -2.26
CA ASP A 319 7.20 -10.97 -1.64
C ASP A 319 7.97 -10.18 -0.56
N ALA A 320 8.23 -8.88 -0.82
CA ALA A 320 8.92 -8.02 0.14
C ALA A 320 8.14 -7.84 1.45
N CYS A 321 6.81 -7.72 1.36
CA CYS A 321 5.95 -7.61 2.55
C CYS A 321 5.88 -8.92 3.32
N VAL A 322 5.73 -10.04 2.60
CA VAL A 322 5.74 -11.39 3.20
C VAL A 322 7.04 -11.63 3.97
N GLU A 323 8.18 -11.23 3.40
CA GLU A 323 9.49 -11.37 4.04
C GLU A 323 9.62 -10.48 5.28
N ALA A 324 9.21 -9.21 5.20
CA ALA A 324 9.19 -8.30 6.35
C ALA A 324 8.37 -8.87 7.52
N VAL A 325 7.17 -9.40 7.23
CA VAL A 325 6.31 -10.07 8.22
C VAL A 325 6.98 -11.31 8.80
N ARG A 326 7.61 -12.14 7.96
CA ARG A 326 8.29 -13.37 8.39
C ARG A 326 9.41 -13.05 9.38
N LEU A 327 10.26 -12.06 9.07
CA LEU A 327 11.36 -11.64 9.95
C LEU A 327 10.83 -11.03 11.25
N ALA A 328 9.87 -10.12 11.17
CA ALA A 328 9.31 -9.49 12.35
C ALA A 328 8.57 -10.48 13.26
N LYS A 329 7.97 -11.54 12.71
CA LYS A 329 7.39 -12.66 13.49
C LYS A 329 8.41 -13.52 14.22
N LYS A 330 9.70 -13.51 13.84
CA LYS A 330 10.77 -14.12 14.65
C LYS A 330 10.91 -13.36 15.98
N ILE A 331 10.74 -12.04 15.96
CA ILE A 331 10.78 -11.18 17.16
C ILE A 331 9.47 -11.28 17.95
N TYR A 332 8.32 -11.13 17.28
CA TYR A 332 6.99 -11.17 17.90
C TYR A 332 6.01 -12.04 17.09
N PRO A 333 5.80 -13.31 17.47
CA PRO A 333 5.01 -14.26 16.67
C PRO A 333 3.56 -13.85 16.40
N GLN A 334 2.97 -13.01 17.25
CA GLN A 334 1.59 -12.54 17.13
C GLN A 334 1.44 -11.29 16.26
N LEU A 335 2.51 -10.83 15.59
CA LEU A 335 2.47 -9.64 14.75
C LEU A 335 1.40 -9.76 13.65
N ASP A 336 0.53 -8.76 13.61
CA ASP A 336 -0.60 -8.64 12.70
C ASP A 336 -0.55 -7.35 11.85
N LYS A 337 0.55 -6.58 11.94
CA LYS A 337 0.71 -5.26 11.34
C LYS A 337 1.99 -5.18 10.51
N VAL A 338 1.91 -4.46 9.40
CA VAL A 338 3.04 -4.08 8.55
C VAL A 338 3.08 -2.56 8.49
N ILE A 339 4.24 -2.00 8.80
CA ILE A 339 4.53 -0.57 8.81
C ILE A 339 5.70 -0.33 7.85
N LEU A 340 5.58 0.68 6.99
CA LEU A 340 6.65 1.09 6.09
C LEU A 340 7.60 2.07 6.80
N ASP A 341 8.87 2.06 6.41
CA ASP A 341 9.88 2.97 6.97
C ASP A 341 9.49 4.44 6.75
N THR A 342 8.92 4.74 5.59
CA THR A 342 8.44 6.07 5.18
C THR A 342 7.21 6.56 5.94
N ASP A 343 6.48 5.65 6.61
CA ASP A 343 5.30 5.98 7.43
C ASP A 343 5.65 6.13 8.92
N MET A 344 6.86 5.73 9.32
CA MET A 344 7.23 5.58 10.72
C MET A 344 7.87 6.84 11.30
N VAL A 345 7.34 7.31 12.43
CA VAL A 345 7.97 8.32 13.29
C VAL A 345 8.71 7.59 14.42
N TYR A 346 9.99 7.32 14.23
CA TYR A 346 10.82 6.57 15.16
C TYR A 346 11.12 7.37 16.42
N HIS A 347 10.98 6.74 17.58
CA HIS A 347 11.45 7.26 18.86
C HIS A 347 12.93 6.89 19.02
N THR A 348 13.84 7.87 18.98
CA THR A 348 15.28 7.63 18.89
C THR A 348 15.82 6.67 19.97
N PRO A 349 15.54 6.85 21.28
CA PRO A 349 16.03 5.93 22.31
C PRO A 349 15.52 4.49 22.15
N SER A 350 14.27 4.35 21.70
CA SER A 350 13.66 3.03 21.46
C SER A 350 14.25 2.39 20.21
N ARG A 351 14.52 3.18 19.17
CA ARG A 351 15.19 2.72 17.95
C ARG A 351 16.59 2.21 18.28
N ASP A 352 17.37 2.95 19.06
CA ASP A 352 18.72 2.54 19.45
C ASP A 352 18.68 1.19 20.17
N SER A 353 17.75 1.02 21.12
CA SER A 353 17.55 -0.25 21.84
C SER A 353 17.13 -1.40 20.91
N PHE A 354 16.28 -1.13 19.92
CA PHE A 354 15.91 -2.11 18.89
C PHE A 354 17.12 -2.51 18.04
N CYS A 355 17.93 -1.54 17.64
CA CYS A 355 19.13 -1.77 16.83
C CYS A 355 20.18 -2.60 17.56
N ASP A 356 20.41 -2.33 18.85
CA ASP A 356 21.29 -3.15 19.68
C ASP A 356 20.79 -4.60 19.75
N ALA A 357 19.49 -4.80 20.01
CA ALA A 357 18.89 -6.12 20.05
C ALA A 357 18.94 -6.83 18.67
N TRP A 358 18.72 -6.08 17.59
CA TRP A 358 18.79 -6.61 16.23
C TRP A 358 20.21 -7.08 15.89
N LYS A 359 21.23 -6.29 16.24
CA LYS A 359 22.65 -6.64 16.04
C LYS A 359 23.07 -7.83 16.89
N GLU A 360 22.61 -7.91 18.14
CA GLU A 360 22.87 -9.07 19.00
C GLU A 360 22.33 -10.38 18.40
N GLU A 361 21.14 -10.33 17.81
CA GLU A 361 20.48 -11.51 17.23
C GLU A 361 21.02 -11.86 15.82
N ASN A 362 21.32 -10.86 15.01
CA ASN A 362 21.60 -11.03 13.57
C ASN A 362 23.08 -10.81 13.20
N GLY A 363 23.92 -10.35 14.13
CA GLY A 363 25.28 -9.90 13.87
C GLY A 363 25.34 -8.41 13.56
N GLU A 364 26.54 -7.82 13.63
CA GLU A 364 26.75 -6.37 13.43
C GLU A 364 26.29 -5.89 12.05
N LEU A 365 26.40 -6.77 11.06
CA LEU A 365 26.06 -6.53 9.67
C LEU A 365 24.93 -7.43 9.18
N GLY A 366 24.31 -8.25 10.04
CA GLY A 366 23.33 -9.26 9.62
C GLY A 366 23.96 -10.61 9.19
N GLU A 367 25.26 -10.82 9.41
CA GLU A 367 25.98 -12.03 8.99
C GLU A 367 25.38 -13.32 9.55
N ALA A 368 24.82 -13.29 10.77
CA ALA A 368 24.17 -14.45 11.37
C ALA A 368 22.81 -14.71 10.72
N LEU A 369 22.07 -13.67 10.35
CA LEU A 369 20.83 -13.79 9.59
C LEU A 369 21.11 -14.38 8.20
N ALA A 370 22.13 -13.88 7.51
CA ALA A 370 22.55 -14.42 6.21
C ALA A 370 22.89 -15.91 6.31
N GLN A 371 23.65 -16.31 7.34
CA GLN A 371 23.98 -17.71 7.58
C GLN A 371 22.73 -18.57 7.87
N ALA A 372 21.80 -18.06 8.67
CA ALA A 372 20.56 -18.77 9.00
C ALA A 372 19.65 -19.00 7.79
N GLU A 373 19.66 -18.09 6.82
CA GLU A 373 18.92 -18.21 5.56
C GLU A 373 19.68 -19.03 4.48
N GLY A 374 20.80 -19.67 4.86
CA GLY A 374 21.61 -20.51 3.96
C GLY A 374 22.52 -19.72 3.01
N GLY A 375 22.70 -18.42 3.26
CA GLY A 375 23.66 -17.56 2.58
C GLY A 375 25.08 -17.68 3.14
N LEU A 376 26.07 -17.19 2.38
CA LEU A 376 27.42 -16.99 2.91
C LEU A 376 27.42 -15.78 3.85
N ALA A 377 27.96 -15.92 5.06
CA ALA A 377 28.14 -14.85 6.04
C ALA A 377 28.91 -13.62 5.51
N SER A 378 29.61 -13.76 4.38
CA SER A 378 30.42 -12.70 3.76
C SER A 378 29.66 -11.80 2.78
N TYR A 379 28.38 -12.03 2.49
CA TYR A 379 27.67 -11.35 1.42
C TYR A 379 26.20 -11.09 1.77
N LEU A 380 25.98 -10.13 2.68
CA LEU A 380 24.78 -9.28 2.57
C LEU A 380 25.13 -8.16 1.59
N ASP A 381 25.21 -8.51 0.30
CA ASP A 381 25.12 -7.48 -0.74
C ASP A 381 23.74 -6.82 -0.62
N HIS A 382 23.64 -5.62 -1.17
CA HIS A 382 22.49 -4.71 -1.27
C HIS A 382 21.17 -5.39 -1.70
N SER A 383 21.18 -6.68 -2.01
CA SER A 383 20.14 -7.47 -2.67
C SER A 383 19.14 -8.16 -1.75
N THR A 384 19.25 -7.90 -0.45
CA THR A 384 18.48 -8.64 0.56
C THR A 384 17.74 -7.61 1.44
N PRO A 385 16.41 -7.46 1.32
CA PRO A 385 15.66 -6.63 2.26
C PRO A 385 15.51 -7.43 3.55
N GLN A 386 16.55 -7.40 4.38
CA GLN A 386 16.59 -8.08 5.67
C GLN A 386 17.21 -7.19 6.77
N GLY A 387 17.33 -5.89 6.49
CA GLY A 387 17.82 -4.94 7.48
C GLY A 387 16.83 -4.68 8.61
N PRO A 388 17.25 -3.94 9.63
CA PRO A 388 16.34 -3.32 10.58
C PRO A 388 15.34 -2.44 9.80
N ILE A 389 14.05 -2.72 9.96
CA ILE A 389 12.92 -2.01 9.30
C ILE A 389 11.82 -1.67 10.31
N ALA A 390 10.93 -0.74 9.97
CA ALA A 390 9.82 -0.28 10.80
C ALA A 390 8.96 -1.42 11.34
N THR A 391 8.63 -2.40 10.49
CA THR A 391 7.84 -3.56 10.90
C THR A 391 8.56 -4.40 11.98
N GLY A 392 9.89 -4.55 11.87
CA GLY A 392 10.72 -5.22 12.87
C GLY A 392 10.85 -4.40 14.17
N TYR A 393 11.01 -3.09 14.05
CA TYR A 393 11.02 -2.16 15.18
C TYR A 393 9.72 -2.22 15.99
N VAL A 394 8.57 -2.17 15.31
CA VAL A 394 7.26 -2.30 15.97
C VAL A 394 7.09 -3.67 16.61
N ALA A 395 7.52 -4.76 15.96
CA ALA A 395 7.51 -6.09 16.56
C ALA A 395 8.35 -6.15 17.84
N TYR A 396 9.52 -5.52 17.86
CA TYR A 396 10.35 -5.38 19.06
C TYR A 396 9.62 -4.62 20.16
N LEU A 397 9.00 -3.48 19.86
CA LEU A 397 8.24 -2.70 20.83
C LEU A 397 7.03 -3.45 21.40
N LEU A 398 6.34 -4.24 20.58
CA LEU A 398 5.25 -5.11 21.03
C LEU A 398 5.77 -6.20 21.97
N LYS A 399 6.91 -6.83 21.64
CA LYS A 399 7.57 -7.84 22.48
C LYS A 399 7.91 -7.30 23.87
N ILE A 400 8.35 -6.05 23.98
CA ILE A 400 8.73 -5.43 25.25
C ILE A 400 7.59 -4.63 25.92
N GLY A 401 6.39 -4.61 25.33
CA GLY A 401 5.22 -3.91 25.90
C GLY A 401 5.30 -2.38 25.86
N MET A 402 6.07 -1.80 24.93
CA MET A 402 6.22 -0.35 24.78
C MET A 402 5.42 0.25 23.63
N ALA A 403 4.93 -0.56 22.69
CA ALA A 403 4.27 -0.07 21.47
C ALA A 403 3.08 0.86 21.78
N ASP A 404 2.12 0.42 22.60
CA ASP A 404 0.92 1.19 22.93
C ASP A 404 1.21 2.44 23.78
N ASN A 405 2.34 2.48 24.49
CA ASN A 405 2.74 3.66 25.26
C ASN A 405 3.35 4.75 24.37
N LEU A 406 3.92 4.38 23.23
CA LEU A 406 4.59 5.30 22.32
C LEU A 406 3.71 5.69 21.13
N TYR A 407 2.83 4.79 20.67
CA TYR A 407 2.14 4.95 19.40
C TYR A 407 0.66 4.63 19.49
N GLU A 408 -0.11 5.28 18.63
CA GLU A 408 -1.45 4.86 18.24
C GLU A 408 -1.38 4.25 16.84
N PHE A 409 -1.95 3.06 16.63
CA PHE A 409 -1.90 2.39 15.33
C PHE A 409 -3.22 2.50 14.58
N THR A 410 -3.19 2.96 13.33
CA THR A 410 -4.39 3.09 12.48
C THR A 410 -4.33 2.17 11.27
N ASN A 411 -5.40 1.41 11.01
CA ASN A 411 -5.47 0.55 9.83
C ASN A 411 -5.69 1.42 8.58
N ARG A 412 -4.68 1.51 7.72
CA ARG A 412 -4.73 2.37 6.53
C ARG A 412 -5.73 1.89 5.48
N LEU A 413 -6.08 0.60 5.47
CA LEU A 413 -7.10 0.06 4.56
C LEU A 413 -8.52 0.52 4.96
N HIS A 414 -8.74 0.86 6.22
CA HIS A 414 -10.04 1.32 6.71
C HIS A 414 -10.14 2.84 6.78
N TYR A 415 -9.05 3.50 7.19
CA TYR A 415 -9.06 4.93 7.52
C TYR A 415 -8.13 5.77 6.65
N GLY A 416 -7.54 5.15 5.63
CA GLY A 416 -6.54 5.77 4.78
C GLY A 416 -5.26 6.15 5.53
N SER A 417 -4.36 6.75 4.78
CA SER A 417 -3.16 7.42 5.25
C SER A 417 -2.81 8.51 4.24
N LYS A 418 -2.17 9.58 4.69
CA LYS A 418 -1.49 10.53 3.80
C LYS A 418 -0.02 10.17 3.81
N ASP A 419 0.55 9.96 2.63
CA ASP A 419 1.94 9.54 2.53
C ASP A 419 2.85 10.77 2.74
N PRO A 420 3.77 10.76 3.72
CA PRO A 420 4.71 11.87 3.95
C PRO A 420 5.69 12.07 2.80
N PHE A 421 5.84 11.05 1.96
CA PHE A 421 6.81 10.99 0.88
C PHE A 421 6.17 10.49 -0.41
N VAL A 422 6.45 11.16 -1.52
CA VAL A 422 5.99 10.79 -2.87
C VAL A 422 7.10 10.06 -3.60
N HIS A 423 6.80 8.90 -4.15
CA HIS A 423 7.78 8.11 -4.88
C HIS A 423 7.96 8.64 -6.32
N VAL A 424 9.16 9.13 -6.66
CA VAL A 424 9.42 9.83 -7.95
C VAL A 424 10.37 9.10 -8.90
N HIS A 425 11.12 8.11 -8.40
CA HIS A 425 12.10 7.37 -9.19
C HIS A 425 11.80 5.86 -9.22
N ILE A 426 10.51 5.53 -9.42
CA ILE A 426 9.96 4.16 -9.37
C ILE A 426 10.74 3.19 -10.26
N ASP A 427 11.05 3.59 -11.49
CA ASP A 427 11.77 2.71 -12.43
C ASP A 427 13.20 2.45 -12.00
N ALA A 428 13.90 3.46 -11.48
CA ALA A 428 15.28 3.32 -10.99
C ALA A 428 15.33 2.49 -9.70
N GLU A 429 14.36 2.67 -8.81
CA GLU A 429 14.23 1.85 -7.60
C GLU A 429 13.92 0.39 -7.98
N ARG A 430 12.98 0.17 -8.91
CA ARG A 430 12.64 -1.16 -9.41
C ARG A 430 13.80 -1.83 -10.14
N GLU A 431 14.58 -1.09 -10.94
CA GLU A 431 15.76 -1.61 -11.61
C GLU A 431 16.80 -2.06 -10.59
N ARG A 432 17.05 -1.24 -9.55
CA ARG A 432 17.91 -1.62 -8.42
C ARG A 432 17.41 -2.91 -7.79
N TYR A 433 16.18 -2.96 -7.29
CA TYR A 433 15.64 -4.18 -6.68
C TYR A 433 15.59 -5.38 -7.65
N GLY A 434 15.37 -5.14 -8.95
CA GLY A 434 15.37 -6.16 -9.99
C GLY A 434 16.75 -6.76 -10.22
N MET A 435 17.79 -5.94 -10.32
CA MET A 435 19.19 -6.38 -10.42
C MET A 435 19.58 -7.24 -9.21
N LEU A 436 19.22 -6.76 -8.03
CA LEU A 436 19.45 -7.42 -6.75
C LEU A 436 18.79 -8.81 -6.69
N MET A 437 17.52 -8.91 -7.09
CA MET A 437 16.81 -10.20 -7.14
C MET A 437 17.32 -11.13 -8.25
N ALA A 438 17.79 -10.58 -9.37
CA ALA A 438 18.36 -11.35 -10.47
C ALA A 438 19.70 -12.01 -10.10
N GLU A 439 20.56 -11.28 -9.38
CA GLU A 439 21.82 -11.82 -8.86
C GLU A 439 21.59 -13.05 -7.98
N ARG A 440 20.59 -12.97 -7.07
CA ARG A 440 20.17 -14.10 -6.22
C ARG A 440 19.74 -15.34 -7.04
N ARG A 441 18.99 -15.14 -8.13
CA ARG A 441 18.53 -16.25 -8.99
C ARG A 441 19.66 -16.89 -9.80
N MET A 442 20.73 -16.16 -10.12
CA MET A 442 21.86 -16.71 -10.86
C MET A 442 22.83 -17.50 -9.98
N GLU A 443 22.92 -17.20 -8.68
CA GLU A 443 23.80 -17.93 -7.75
C GLU A 443 23.21 -19.25 -7.24
N SER A 444 21.88 -19.36 -7.15
CA SER A 444 21.19 -20.57 -6.66
C SER A 444 21.41 -21.83 -7.52
N PRO A 445 21.39 -21.80 -8.88
CA PRO A 445 21.59 -22.99 -9.70
C PRO A 445 23.06 -23.38 -9.88
N ARG A 446 24.01 -22.42 -9.83
CA ARG A 446 25.42 -22.68 -10.14
C ARG A 446 26.10 -23.59 -9.12
N ARG A 447 25.65 -23.63 -7.86
CA ARG A 447 26.32 -24.38 -6.79
C ARG A 447 25.78 -25.80 -6.54
N ARG A 448 24.66 -26.21 -7.16
CA ARG A 448 24.27 -27.65 -7.19
C ARG A 448 25.23 -28.49 -8.03
N LEU A 449 26.00 -27.89 -8.94
CA LEU A 449 26.97 -28.57 -9.79
C LEU A 449 28.38 -28.66 -9.21
N GLU A 450 28.72 -27.89 -8.17
CA GLU A 450 30.07 -27.89 -7.58
C GLU A 450 30.21 -28.72 -6.29
N SER A 451 29.09 -29.12 -5.65
CA SER A 451 29.13 -30.06 -4.52
C SER A 451 29.00 -31.54 -4.92
N SER A 452 28.86 -31.84 -6.22
CA SER A 452 28.91 -33.22 -6.75
C SER A 452 30.31 -33.61 -7.22
N THR A 453 31.34 -33.32 -6.42
CA THR A 453 32.60 -34.07 -6.54
C THR A 453 32.40 -35.43 -5.89
N CYS A 454 31.94 -36.41 -6.69
CA CYS A 454 32.06 -37.82 -6.34
C CYS A 454 33.54 -38.14 -6.11
N ALA A 455 33.92 -38.29 -4.84
CA ALA A 455 35.20 -38.85 -4.46
C ALA A 455 35.25 -40.31 -4.94
N VAL A 456 35.90 -40.55 -6.07
CA VAL A 456 36.32 -41.89 -6.47
C VAL A 456 37.59 -42.20 -5.67
N ALA A 457 37.42 -42.91 -4.57
CA ALA A 457 38.51 -43.53 -3.84
C ALA A 457 38.27 -45.04 -3.75
N GLY A 458 39.25 -45.82 -4.20
CA GLY A 458 39.46 -47.20 -3.77
C GLY A 458 39.05 -48.28 -4.77
N GLU A 459 40.06 -48.91 -5.37
CA GLU A 459 39.96 -50.29 -5.86
C GLU A 459 39.49 -51.20 -4.71
N LEU A 460 38.37 -51.88 -4.91
CA LEU A 460 38.02 -53.11 -4.20
C LEU A 460 37.15 -53.96 -5.12
N SER A 461 37.78 -55.00 -5.66
CA SER A 461 37.14 -56.17 -6.27
C SER A 461 36.16 -56.78 -5.27
N LEU A 462 34.87 -56.87 -5.60
CA LEU A 462 33.92 -57.77 -4.94
C LEU A 462 32.82 -58.21 -5.91
N ASP A 463 32.85 -59.51 -6.22
CA ASP A 463 31.80 -60.30 -6.83
C ASP A 463 30.47 -60.14 -6.08
N CYS A 464 29.37 -59.93 -6.82
CA CYS A 464 28.02 -60.11 -6.30
C CYS A 464 27.21 -60.99 -7.25
N GLY A 465 27.25 -62.29 -6.96
CA GLY A 465 26.25 -63.26 -7.39
C GLY A 465 24.92 -63.07 -6.67
N ALA A 466 23.91 -63.75 -7.21
CA ALA A 466 22.50 -63.68 -6.84
C ALA A 466 22.18 -63.82 -5.34
N SER A 467 21.25 -62.99 -4.84
CA SER A 467 20.06 -63.33 -4.05
C SER A 467 19.70 -62.24 -3.01
N GLY A 468 18.39 -62.03 -2.80
CA GLY A 468 17.85 -61.57 -1.52
C GLY A 468 17.68 -60.07 -1.30
N ILE A 469 16.42 -59.63 -1.38
CA ILE A 469 15.75 -58.49 -0.71
C ILE A 469 16.64 -57.62 0.22
N GLY A 470 16.79 -56.34 -0.14
CA GLY A 470 17.30 -55.28 0.72
C GLY A 470 16.98 -53.90 0.13
N VAL A 471 16.33 -53.04 0.93
CA VAL A 471 15.95 -51.65 0.60
C VAL A 471 17.19 -50.78 0.48
N PHE A 472 17.34 -50.04 -0.63
CA PHE A 472 18.28 -48.92 -0.74
C PHE A 472 17.55 -47.67 -1.23
N GLN A 473 17.59 -46.66 -0.36
CA GLN A 473 17.10 -45.30 -0.56
C GLN A 473 18.28 -44.50 -1.15
N SER A 474 18.16 -44.07 -2.41
CA SER A 474 19.17 -43.29 -3.11
C SER A 474 18.68 -41.86 -3.31
N CYS A 475 19.37 -40.92 -2.66
CA CYS A 475 19.24 -39.48 -2.84
C CYS A 475 19.62 -39.08 -4.27
N CYS A 476 18.64 -38.79 -5.11
CA CYS A 476 18.73 -37.95 -6.31
C CYS A 476 17.31 -37.82 -6.90
N SER A 477 16.50 -36.93 -6.33
CA SER A 477 15.22 -36.51 -6.92
C SER A 477 15.44 -35.18 -7.64
N ASP A 478 15.21 -35.20 -8.96
CA ASP A 478 14.68 -34.12 -9.82
C ASP A 478 15.36 -34.09 -11.20
N LEU A 479 15.10 -35.13 -12.02
CA LEU A 479 15.26 -35.10 -13.47
C LEU A 479 14.14 -35.98 -14.07
N GLU A 480 13.18 -35.38 -14.76
CA GLU A 480 12.18 -36.13 -15.54
C GLU A 480 12.84 -36.71 -16.81
N LEU A 481 13.05 -38.02 -16.82
CA LEU A 481 13.50 -38.78 -18.00
C LEU A 481 12.30 -39.52 -18.59
N ILE A 482 12.04 -39.33 -19.88
CA ILE A 482 11.14 -40.20 -20.63
C ILE A 482 11.99 -41.31 -21.25
N CYS A 483 11.77 -42.54 -20.81
CA CYS A 483 12.46 -43.72 -21.32
C CYS A 483 11.53 -44.54 -22.22
N GLY A 484 12.00 -44.91 -23.41
CA GLY A 484 11.33 -45.87 -24.28
C GLY A 484 11.52 -47.31 -23.78
N LYS A 485 10.66 -48.24 -24.23
CA LYS A 485 10.70 -49.67 -23.83
C LYS A 485 11.99 -50.41 -24.19
N ASP A 486 12.89 -49.77 -24.92
CA ASP A 486 14.13 -50.37 -25.42
C ASP A 486 15.36 -49.90 -24.62
N GLY A 487 15.15 -49.19 -23.50
CA GLY A 487 16.21 -48.85 -22.53
C GLY A 487 17.03 -47.60 -22.87
N ALA A 488 16.65 -46.80 -23.86
CA ALA A 488 17.23 -45.48 -24.10
C ALA A 488 16.35 -44.37 -23.51
N CYS A 489 16.97 -43.42 -22.80
CA CYS A 489 16.33 -42.23 -22.24
C CYS A 489 16.98 -40.97 -22.81
N VAL A 490 16.18 -39.94 -23.14
CA VAL A 490 16.66 -38.66 -23.68
C VAL A 490 16.20 -37.51 -22.77
N ASN A 491 17.09 -36.54 -22.56
CA ASN A 491 16.85 -35.33 -21.77
C ASN A 491 16.23 -34.24 -22.67
N VAL A 492 15.08 -33.69 -22.27
CA VAL A 492 14.36 -32.68 -23.06
C VAL A 492 14.82 -31.29 -22.62
N GLY A 493 15.92 -30.83 -23.22
CA GLY A 493 16.35 -29.44 -23.17
C GLY A 493 16.66 -28.96 -24.59
N THR A 494 16.12 -27.79 -24.95
CA THR A 494 16.27 -27.07 -26.23
C THR A 494 15.56 -27.63 -27.48
N LEU A 495 14.42 -27.00 -27.82
CA LEU A 495 13.91 -26.91 -29.19
C LEU A 495 13.37 -25.48 -29.42
N HIS A 496 14.14 -24.69 -30.16
CA HIS A 496 13.64 -23.56 -30.95
C HIS A 496 12.94 -24.14 -32.20
N LEU A 497 11.83 -23.55 -32.65
CA LEU A 497 11.45 -23.42 -34.07
C LEU A 497 10.17 -22.58 -34.26
N ASP A 498 10.37 -21.47 -34.98
CA ASP A 498 9.59 -20.82 -36.05
C ASP A 498 8.05 -20.82 -36.16
N ASP A 499 7.60 -19.63 -36.58
CA ASP A 499 6.27 -19.21 -37.01
C ASP A 499 5.72 -19.98 -38.23
N GLY A 500 4.43 -20.35 -38.16
CA GLY A 500 3.69 -20.92 -39.28
C GLY A 500 2.18 -20.73 -39.16
N LYS A 501 1.63 -19.82 -39.96
CA LYS A 501 0.19 -19.55 -40.17
C LYS A 501 -0.61 -20.82 -40.52
N THR A 502 -1.87 -20.92 -40.07
CA THR A 502 -3.02 -21.27 -40.95
C THR A 502 -4.39 -21.11 -40.27
N GLN A 503 -5.38 -20.77 -41.11
CA GLN A 503 -6.80 -20.51 -40.87
C GLN A 503 -7.62 -21.78 -40.57
N GLY A 504 -8.83 -21.64 -39.98
CA GLY A 504 -9.85 -22.70 -40.09
C GLY A 504 -11.10 -22.61 -39.20
N HIS A 505 -12.09 -21.85 -39.67
CA HIS A 505 -13.56 -21.94 -39.50
C HIS A 505 -14.30 -23.03 -38.66
N ARG A 506 -15.47 -22.55 -38.15
CA ARG A 506 -16.82 -23.20 -38.01
C ARG A 506 -17.03 -24.16 -36.83
N LYS A 507 -18.21 -24.31 -36.19
CA LYS A 507 -19.54 -23.66 -36.11
C LYS A 507 -20.37 -24.52 -35.11
N THR A 508 -21.30 -23.91 -34.36
CA THR A 508 -22.61 -24.47 -33.86
C THR A 508 -22.56 -25.69 -32.90
N GLN A 509 -23.48 -25.96 -31.96
CA GLN A 509 -24.91 -25.63 -31.80
C GLN A 509 -25.41 -26.03 -30.38
N GLU A 510 -26.38 -25.26 -29.87
CA GLU A 510 -27.62 -25.61 -29.12
C GLU A 510 -27.70 -26.75 -28.07
N GLY A 511 -28.41 -26.47 -26.96
CA GLY A 511 -29.03 -27.54 -26.15
C GLY A 511 -29.68 -27.15 -24.81
N TYR A 512 -30.85 -26.52 -24.86
CA TYR A 512 -32.03 -26.63 -23.97
C TYR A 512 -31.93 -27.07 -22.48
N GLY A 513 -32.68 -26.36 -21.62
CA GLY A 513 -33.12 -26.88 -20.31
C GLY A 513 -33.99 -25.92 -19.49
N VAL A 514 -35.29 -25.85 -19.79
CA VAL A 514 -36.32 -25.08 -19.06
C VAL A 514 -36.82 -25.88 -17.85
N HIS A 515 -36.91 -25.26 -16.66
CA HIS A 515 -37.87 -25.67 -15.64
C HIS A 515 -38.52 -24.47 -14.92
N ARG A 516 -39.85 -24.35 -15.10
CA ARG A 516 -40.78 -23.51 -14.33
C ARG A 516 -41.38 -24.30 -13.17
N LYS A 517 -41.55 -23.68 -12.00
CA LYS A 517 -42.69 -23.82 -11.04
C LYS A 517 -42.79 -22.50 -10.26
N ARG A 518 -43.84 -21.66 -10.43
CA ARG A 518 -45.09 -21.53 -9.61
C ARG A 518 -44.80 -21.71 -8.10
N GLY A 519 -45.09 -20.81 -7.16
CA GLY A 519 -45.92 -19.60 -7.12
C GLY A 519 -46.64 -19.58 -5.75
N LEU A 520 -46.59 -18.48 -5.01
CA LEU A 520 -47.44 -18.21 -3.82
C LEU A 520 -47.47 -16.68 -3.59
N ARG A 521 -48.63 -16.17 -3.15
CA ARG A 521 -49.01 -14.75 -3.11
C ARG A 521 -49.65 -14.42 -1.75
N LEU A 522 -49.50 -13.14 -1.35
CA LEU A 522 -50.20 -12.33 -0.31
C LEU A 522 -49.72 -12.54 1.15
N SER A 523 -49.50 -11.52 1.99
CA SER A 523 -50.16 -10.20 2.17
C SER A 523 -49.25 -9.14 2.87
N GLU A 524 -49.67 -7.86 2.80
CA GLU A 524 -49.02 -6.57 3.19
C GLU A 524 -48.76 -6.32 4.71
N PRO A 525 -48.37 -5.09 5.17
CA PRO A 525 -47.04 -4.49 5.09
C PRO A 525 -46.49 -4.13 6.49
N GLY A 526 -45.18 -4.19 6.68
CA GLY A 526 -44.54 -3.77 7.94
C GLY A 526 -43.09 -3.41 7.72
N LEU A 527 -42.84 -2.10 7.69
CA LEU A 527 -41.58 -1.39 7.97
C LEU A 527 -40.34 -2.30 8.08
N LEU A 528 -39.55 -2.39 7.00
CA LEU A 528 -38.20 -2.95 7.06
C LEU A 528 -37.18 -1.82 7.12
N ILE A 529 -36.43 -1.81 8.22
CA ILE A 529 -35.16 -1.11 8.36
C ILE A 529 -34.11 -2.08 7.80
N ALA A 530 -33.44 -1.70 6.72
CA ALA A 530 -32.26 -2.41 6.24
C ALA A 530 -31.02 -1.75 6.86
N THR A 531 -30.27 -2.54 7.62
CA THR A 531 -28.88 -2.25 8.04
C THR A 531 -27.91 -2.72 6.97
#